data_AF-A0A558E9M0-F1
#
_entry.id   AF-A0A558E9M0-F1
#
_cell.length_a   1.000
_cell.length_b   1.000
_cell.length_c   1.000
_cell.angle_alpha   90.00
_cell.angle_beta   90.00
_cell.angle_gamma   90.00
#
_symmetry.space_group_name_H-M   'P 1'
#
loop_
_entity.id
_entity.type
_entity.pdbx_description
1 polymer ?
#
loop_
_entity_poly.entity_id
_entity_poly.type
_entity_poly.pdbx_seq_one_letter_code
_entity_poly.pdbx_strand_id
1 'polypeptide(L)'
;MYLRKSKQERADGREILYLQLAENVWDPTEGRSQAPIVYNCGHADDQQVLERLRRLAKSILRRCSPDEIVADCPDWRLVCGWPYGDAYALEALWRRLGIDAVVRAQASFQALAKGGGKY
;
A
#
# COMPACT_ATOMS: atom_id res chain seq x y z
N MET A 1 -5.21 14.51 9.22
CA MET A 1 -6.43 13.67 9.13
C MET A 1 -6.10 12.21 9.44
N TYR A 2 -7.02 11.43 9.98
CA TYR A 2 -6.82 10.02 10.32
C TYR A 2 -8.14 9.24 10.28
N LEU A 3 -8.07 7.92 10.09
CA LEU A 3 -9.24 7.03 10.14
C LEU A 3 -9.44 6.55 11.57
N ARG A 4 -10.60 6.82 12.16
CA ARG A 4 -10.99 6.33 13.49
C ARG A 4 -12.17 5.37 13.43
N LYS A 5 -12.26 4.54 14.46
CA LYS A 5 -13.42 3.69 14.73
C LYS A 5 -14.30 4.37 15.78
N SER A 6 -15.60 4.44 15.54
CA SER A 6 -16.57 4.93 16.52
C SER A 6 -17.62 3.87 16.75
N LYS A 7 -17.89 3.57 18.01
CA LYS A 7 -19.01 2.71 18.40
C LYS A 7 -20.29 3.52 18.46
N GLN A 8 -21.40 2.91 18.07
CA GLN A 8 -22.73 3.44 18.29
C GLN A 8 -23.62 2.30 18.80
N GLU A 9 -24.24 2.52 19.95
CA GLU A 9 -25.28 1.63 20.48
C GLU A 9 -26.63 1.99 19.85
N ARG A 10 -27.37 0.96 19.43
CA ARG A 10 -28.76 1.13 18.99
C ARG A 10 -29.74 0.86 20.12
N ALA A 11 -30.97 1.32 19.92
CA ALA A 11 -32.08 1.08 20.85
C ALA A 11 -32.38 -0.41 21.08
N ASP A 12 -31.98 -1.29 20.15
CA ASP A 12 -32.09 -2.75 20.26
C ASP A 12 -30.90 -3.41 20.99
N GLY A 13 -29.99 -2.62 21.56
CA GLY A 13 -28.80 -3.08 22.28
C GLY A 13 -27.66 -3.58 21.39
N ARG A 14 -27.79 -3.54 20.06
CA ARG A 14 -26.71 -3.94 19.17
C ARG A 14 -25.67 -2.83 19.07
N GLU A 15 -24.39 -3.20 19.21
CA GLU A 15 -23.27 -2.32 18.91
C GLU A 15 -22.98 -2.31 17.41
N ILE A 16 -22.74 -1.11 16.89
CA ILE A 16 -22.35 -0.86 15.52
C ILE A 16 -21.02 -0.12 15.51
N LEU A 17 -20.08 -0.59 14.68
CA LEU A 17 -18.79 0.06 14.48
C LEU A 17 -18.78 0.84 13.17
N TYR A 18 -18.54 2.14 13.23
CA TYR A 18 -18.34 2.99 12.06
C TYR A 18 -16.86 3.29 11.83
N LEU A 19 -16.48 3.41 10.56
CA LEU A 19 -15.20 3.96 10.13
C LEU A 19 -15.40 5.42 9.72
N GLN A 20 -14.61 6.33 10.28
CA GLN A 20 -14.77 7.77 10.09
C GLN A 20 -13.43 8.43 9.83
N LEU A 21 -13.36 9.31 8.84
CA LEU A 21 -12.21 10.18 8.62
C LEU A 21 -12.37 11.43 9.49
N ALA A 22 -11.42 11.66 10.38
CA ALA A 22 -11.39 12.81 11.27
C ALA A 22 -10.17 13.69 10.95
N GLU A 23 -10.29 14.97 11.21
CA GLU A 23 -9.19 15.93 11.08
C GLU A 23 -8.98 16.62 12.42
N ASN A 24 -7.74 16.63 12.91
CA ASN A 24 -7.40 17.42 14.09
C ASN A 24 -7.22 18.86 13.66
N VAL A 25 -8.03 19.76 14.22
CA VAL A 25 -7.99 21.20 13.98
C VAL A 25 -7.88 21.89 15.33
N TRP A 26 -7.02 22.90 15.43
CA TRP A 26 -6.92 23.73 16.61
C TRP A 26 -8.12 24.68 16.69
N ASP A 27 -8.89 24.63 17.77
CA ASP A 27 -9.93 25.62 18.06
C ASP A 27 -9.35 26.71 18.98
N PRO A 28 -9.11 27.94 18.47
CA PRO A 28 -8.58 29.04 19.28
C PRO A 28 -9.59 29.58 20.29
N THR A 29 -10.88 29.34 20.09
CA THR A 29 -11.96 29.80 20.99
C THR A 29 -12.02 28.95 22.24
N GLU A 30 -11.95 27.63 22.07
CA GLU A 30 -11.96 26.68 23.18
C GLU A 30 -10.55 26.35 23.72
N GLY A 31 -9.50 26.85 23.06
CA GLY A 31 -8.11 26.64 23.46
C GLY A 31 -7.68 25.16 23.44
N ARG A 32 -8.29 24.35 22.57
CA ARG A 32 -8.03 22.91 22.49
C ARG A 32 -8.07 22.39 21.05
N SER A 33 -7.37 21.30 20.79
CA SER A 33 -7.53 20.56 19.54
C SER A 33 -8.87 19.82 19.53
N GLN A 34 -9.65 20.01 18.49
CA GLN A 34 -10.85 19.23 18.21
C GLN A 34 -10.59 18.28 17.04
N ALA A 35 -11.35 17.19 16.99
CA ALA A 35 -11.26 16.17 15.94
C ALA A 35 -12.62 16.01 15.22
N PRO A 36 -13.10 17.04 14.49
CA PRO A 36 -14.32 16.95 13.71
C PRO A 36 -14.28 15.78 12.73
N ILE A 37 -15.43 15.13 12.54
CA ILE A 37 -15.61 14.11 11.52
C ILE A 37 -15.76 14.82 10.18
N VAL A 38 -14.80 14.58 9.28
CA VAL A 38 -14.83 15.10 7.92
C VAL A 38 -15.71 14.22 7.04
N TYR A 39 -15.66 12.90 7.25
CA TYR A 39 -16.46 11.96 6.47
C TYR A 39 -16.76 10.67 7.25
N ASN A 40 -18.02 10.23 7.23
CA ASN A 40 -18.40 8.90 7.70
C ASN A 40 -18.31 7.90 6.54
N CYS A 41 -17.38 6.95 6.63
CA CYS A 41 -17.15 5.96 5.58
C CYS A 41 -18.25 4.90 5.54
N GLY A 42 -18.94 4.67 6.66
CA GLY A 42 -19.95 3.64 6.84
C GLY A 42 -19.55 2.60 7.89
N HIS A 43 -20.30 1.50 7.93
CA HIS A 43 -20.06 0.40 8.84
C HIS A 43 -18.72 -0.30 8.56
N ALA A 44 -18.03 -0.71 9.62
CA ALA A 44 -16.78 -1.45 9.53
C ALA A 44 -16.96 -2.84 8.91
N ASP A 45 -18.13 -3.46 9.10
CA ASP A 45 -18.43 -4.82 8.62
C ASP A 45 -19.00 -4.84 7.19
N ASP A 46 -19.19 -3.67 6.57
CA ASP A 46 -19.67 -3.58 5.19
C ASP A 46 -18.49 -3.73 4.19
N GLN A 47 -18.54 -4.80 3.40
CA GLN A 47 -17.51 -5.08 2.39
C GLN A 47 -17.37 -3.95 1.35
N GLN A 48 -18.45 -3.26 1.00
CA GLN A 48 -18.38 -2.14 0.05
C GLN A 48 -17.62 -0.95 0.65
N VAL A 49 -17.75 -0.73 1.97
CA VAL A 49 -16.99 0.29 2.71
C VAL A 49 -15.50 -0.05 2.67
N LEU A 50 -15.15 -1.31 2.95
CA LEU A 50 -13.75 -1.77 2.90
C LEU A 50 -13.15 -1.63 1.50
N GLU A 51 -13.90 -1.99 0.44
CA GLU A 51 -13.45 -1.82 -0.94
C GLU A 51 -13.23 -0.35 -1.32
N ARG A 52 -14.11 0.56 -0.89
CA ARG A 52 -13.93 2.00 -1.11
C ARG A 52 -12.70 2.54 -0.37
N LEU A 53 -12.47 2.10 0.87
CA LEU A 53 -11.27 2.46 1.63
C LEU A 53 -9.99 1.94 0.98
N ARG A 54 -10.00 0.72 0.42
CA ARG A 54 -8.87 0.20 -0.37
C ARG A 54 -8.56 1.09 -1.58
N ARG A 55 -9.58 1.57 -2.30
CA ARG A 55 -9.39 2.50 -3.42
C ARG A 55 -8.85 3.86 -2.96
N LEU A 56 -9.34 4.36 -1.83
CA LEU A 56 -8.83 5.60 -1.22
C LEU A 56 -7.36 5.46 -0.84
N ALA A 57 -6.99 4.39 -0.14
CA ALA A 57 -5.61 4.11 0.25
C ALA A 57 -4.69 4.08 -0.98
N LYS A 58 -5.08 3.38 -2.05
CA LYS A 58 -4.34 3.39 -3.32
C LYS A 58 -4.19 4.79 -3.92
N SER A 59 -5.20 5.65 -3.79
CA SER A 59 -5.13 7.03 -4.29
C SER A 59 -4.21 7.93 -3.47
N ILE A 60 -4.15 7.72 -2.16
CA ILE A 60 -3.23 8.41 -1.24
C ILE A 60 -1.79 7.97 -1.53
N LEU A 61 -1.54 6.66 -1.62
CA LEU A 61 -0.21 6.10 -1.89
C LEU A 61 0.36 6.46 -3.27
N ARG A 62 -0.46 6.93 -4.21
CA ARG A 62 0.02 7.51 -5.48
C ARG A 62 0.62 8.91 -5.32
N ARG A 63 0.36 9.58 -4.21
CA ARG A 63 0.78 10.96 -3.93
C ARG A 63 1.77 11.08 -2.77
N CYS A 64 1.69 10.14 -1.83
CA CYS A 64 2.58 10.04 -0.69
C CYS A 64 3.32 8.71 -0.82
N SER A 65 4.65 8.75 -0.92
CA SER A 65 5.41 7.51 -1.08
C SER A 65 5.26 6.65 0.18
N PRO A 66 5.15 5.31 0.05
CA PRO A 66 5.13 4.43 1.21
C PRO A 66 6.36 4.58 2.11
N ASP A 67 7.52 4.86 1.52
CA ASP A 67 8.79 5.05 2.23
C ASP A 67 8.74 6.27 3.16
N GLU A 68 8.18 7.40 2.71
CA GLU A 68 7.99 8.60 3.54
C GLU A 68 7.00 8.35 4.68
N ILE A 69 5.95 7.55 4.45
CA ILE A 69 4.93 7.25 5.47
C ILE A 69 5.51 6.38 6.60
N VAL A 70 6.38 5.43 6.27
CA VAL A 70 6.94 4.48 7.25
C VAL A 70 8.14 5.06 7.99
N ALA A 71 8.83 6.05 7.43
CA ALA A 71 9.95 6.73 8.09
C ALA A 71 9.59 7.33 9.46
N ASP A 72 8.34 7.76 9.65
CA ASP A 72 7.85 8.35 10.90
C ASP A 72 7.37 7.31 11.94
N CYS A 73 7.42 6.01 11.62
CA CYS A 73 6.97 4.91 12.49
C CYS A 73 8.14 3.96 12.79
N PRO A 74 8.95 4.20 13.83
CA PRO A 74 10.16 3.41 14.11
C PRO A 74 9.87 1.92 14.41
N ASP A 75 8.65 1.60 14.85
CA ASP A 75 8.20 0.22 15.10
C ASP A 75 7.88 -0.56 13.81
N TRP A 76 7.77 0.13 12.68
CA TRP A 76 7.38 -0.45 11.40
C TRP A 76 8.54 -0.34 10.40
N ARG A 77 8.93 -1.48 9.82
CA ARG A 77 9.90 -1.52 8.73
C ARG A 77 9.17 -1.82 7.43
N LEU A 78 9.26 -0.92 6.45
CA LEU A 78 8.82 -1.23 5.09
C LEU A 78 9.80 -2.25 4.51
N VAL A 79 9.39 -3.53 4.48
CA VAL A 79 10.22 -4.61 3.93
C VAL A 79 10.14 -4.62 2.40
N CYS A 80 8.96 -4.30 1.85
CA CYS A 80 8.72 -4.31 0.41
C CYS A 80 7.40 -3.58 0.06
N GLY A 81 7.48 -2.55 -0.80
CA GLY A 81 6.34 -1.84 -1.38
C GLY A 81 6.31 -2.02 -2.90
N TRP A 82 5.98 -3.21 -3.38
CA TRP A 82 6.01 -3.47 -4.83
C TRP A 82 4.64 -3.18 -5.45
N PRO A 83 4.54 -2.22 -6.40
CA PRO A 83 3.50 -2.33 -7.39
C PRO A 83 3.91 -3.51 -8.26
N TYR A 84 3.34 -4.69 -8.04
CA TYR A 84 3.52 -5.82 -8.98
C TYR A 84 2.83 -5.45 -10.30
N GLY A 85 3.46 -4.55 -11.06
CA GLY A 85 3.05 -4.09 -12.36
C GLY A 85 3.53 -5.00 -13.48
N ASP A 86 3.52 -4.44 -14.68
CA ASP A 86 4.05 -4.98 -15.93
C ASP A 86 5.40 -5.70 -15.81
N ALA A 87 6.33 -5.25 -14.97
CA ALA A 87 7.63 -5.91 -14.77
C ALA A 87 7.52 -7.35 -14.22
N TYR A 88 6.57 -7.63 -13.31
CA TYR A 88 6.38 -8.98 -12.77
C TYR A 88 5.67 -9.91 -13.77
N ALA A 89 4.69 -9.37 -14.50
CA ALA A 89 4.05 -10.09 -15.60
C ALA A 89 5.06 -10.39 -16.72
N LEU A 90 5.93 -9.44 -17.04
CA LEU A 90 7.01 -9.58 -18.01
C LEU A 90 8.02 -10.63 -17.54
N GLU A 91 8.45 -10.60 -16.28
CA GLU A 91 9.37 -11.60 -15.74
C GLU A 91 8.75 -13.01 -15.76
N ALA A 92 7.48 -13.14 -15.37
CA ALA A 92 6.77 -14.43 -15.40
C ALA A 92 6.63 -14.97 -16.83
N LEU A 93 6.30 -14.10 -17.81
CA LEU A 93 6.25 -14.45 -19.22
C LEU A 93 7.63 -14.82 -19.77
N TRP A 94 8.66 -14.05 -19.41
CA TRP A 94 10.04 -14.25 -19.83
C TRP A 94 10.58 -15.61 -19.37
N ARG A 95 10.27 -16.00 -18.11
CA ARG A 95 10.59 -17.32 -17.56
C ARG A 95 9.78 -18.44 -18.21
N ARG A 96 8.47 -18.23 -18.44
CA ARG A 96 7.61 -19.24 -19.09
C ARG A 96 8.01 -19.53 -20.55
N LEU A 97 8.48 -18.50 -21.27
CA LEU A 97 9.00 -18.62 -22.63
C LEU A 97 10.45 -19.14 -22.67
N GLY A 98 11.11 -19.31 -21.52
CA GLY A 98 12.49 -19.80 -21.43
C GLY A 98 13.54 -18.85 -21.98
N ILE A 99 13.22 -17.56 -22.16
CA ILE A 99 14.13 -16.57 -22.75
C ILE A 99 15.33 -16.34 -21.84
N ASP A 100 15.12 -16.42 -20.53
CA ASP A 100 16.18 -16.34 -19.52
C ASP A 100 17.23 -17.43 -19.66
N ALA A 101 16.81 -18.66 -19.99
CA ALA A 101 17.73 -19.77 -20.21
C ALA A 101 18.58 -19.56 -21.48
N VAL A 102 17.96 -19.08 -22.57
CA VAL A 102 18.66 -18.81 -23.84
C VAL A 102 19.69 -17.70 -23.68
N VAL A 103 19.31 -16.59 -23.03
CA VAL A 103 20.23 -15.46 -22.80
C VAL A 103 21.40 -15.88 -21.92
N ARG A 104 21.17 -16.66 -20.86
CA ARG A 104 22.25 -17.18 -20.01
C ARG A 104 23.18 -18.13 -20.76
N ALA A 105 22.65 -19.02 -21.60
CA ALA A 105 23.44 -19.93 -22.42
C ALA A 105 24.29 -19.19 -23.45
N GLN A 106 23.76 -18.14 -24.10
CA GLN A 106 24.55 -17.33 -25.02
C GLN A 106 25.61 -16.49 -24.30
N ALA A 107 25.28 -15.90 -23.15
CA ALA A 107 26.23 -15.12 -22.37
C ALA A 107 27.41 -15.97 -21.87
N SER A 108 27.15 -17.19 -21.41
CA SER A 108 28.20 -18.13 -20.99
C SER A 108 29.04 -18.63 -22.17
N PHE A 109 28.42 -18.93 -23.31
CA PHE A 109 29.14 -19.28 -24.54
C PHE A 109 30.08 -18.16 -25.01
N GLN A 110 29.61 -16.90 -25.00
CA GLN A 110 30.44 -15.76 -25.37
C GLN A 110 31.57 -15.48 -24.36
N ALA A 111 31.34 -15.72 -23.06
CA ALA A 111 32.37 -15.59 -22.05
C ALA A 111 33.49 -16.63 -22.24
N LEU A 112 33.14 -17.86 -22.58
CA LEU A 112 34.11 -18.92 -22.90
C LEU A 112 34.87 -18.62 -24.20
N ALA A 113 34.18 -18.13 -25.24
CA ALA A 113 34.80 -17.76 -26.50
C ALA A 113 35.79 -16.59 -26.36
N LYS A 114 35.55 -15.65 -25.44
CA LYS A 114 36.49 -14.55 -25.13
C LYS A 114 37.64 -14.97 -24.22
N GLY A 115 37.48 -16.05 -23.44
CA GLY A 115 38.51 -16.58 -22.53
C GLY A 115 39.54 -17.49 -23.19
N GLY A 116 39.25 -18.05 -24.38
CA GLY A 116 40.14 -18.98 -25.09
C GLY A 116 41.24 -18.35 -25.95
N GLY A 117 41.34 -17.02 -26.01
CA GLY A 117 42.30 -16.29 -26.85
C GLY A 117 43.62 -15.92 -26.17
N LYS A 118 44.12 -16.76 -25.25
CA LYS A 118 45.43 -16.57 -24.63
C LYS A 118 46.12 -17.91 -24.36
N TYR A 119 46.57 -18.58 -25.41
CA TYR A 119 47.80 -19.40 -25.43
C TYR A 119 48.28 -19.50 -26.87
#